data_AF-A0A1W0X9M0-F1
#
_entry.id   AF-A0A1W0X9M0-F1
#
_cell.length_a   1.000
_cell.length_b   1.000
_cell.length_c   1.000
_cell.angle_alpha   90.00
_cell.angle_beta   90.00
_cell.angle_gamma   90.00
#
_symmetry.space_group_name_H-M   'P 1'
#
loop_
_entity.id
_entity.type
_entity.pdbx_description
1 polymer ?
#
loop_
_entity_poly.entity_id
_entity_poly.type
_entity_poly.pdbx_seq_one_letter_code
_entity_poly.pdbx_strand_id
1 'polypeptide(L)'
;MASGTYLGVSARALTTFSSRTRSMLQPKPLLSANLLGASQPQTPMLNGTPWSLVPVRTYVVKDKLRLRCEECYFATRQGEKFVECRLRPRHKQRLKTTKKHWAWRVWNLRNVW
;
A
#
# COMPACT_ATOMS: atom_id res chain seq x y z
N MET A 1 56.37 -9.94 -26.81
CA MET A 1 55.51 -10.93 -27.49
C MET A 1 54.11 -10.82 -26.90
N ALA A 2 53.12 -10.56 -27.77
CA ALA A 2 51.66 -10.58 -27.59
C ALA A 2 51.06 -9.72 -26.45
N SER A 3 50.44 -8.56 -26.70
CA SER A 3 49.17 -8.29 -27.41
C SER A 3 47.93 -8.69 -26.60
N GLY A 4 47.00 -7.76 -26.41
CA GLY A 4 45.60 -8.10 -26.14
C GLY A 4 44.83 -7.17 -25.21
N THR A 5 44.55 -5.95 -25.67
CA THR A 5 43.47 -5.10 -25.15
C THR A 5 42.12 -5.77 -25.42
N TYR A 6 41.31 -6.01 -24.39
CA TYR A 6 39.89 -6.34 -24.56
C TYR A 6 39.04 -5.13 -24.15
N LEU A 7 38.68 -4.34 -25.17
CA LEU A 7 37.56 -3.42 -25.14
C LEU A 7 36.27 -4.24 -25.27
N GLY A 8 35.30 -3.99 -24.38
CA GLY A 8 34.01 -4.66 -24.40
C GLY A 8 32.92 -3.79 -23.79
N VAL A 9 32.78 -2.56 -24.29
CA VAL A 9 31.65 -1.67 -23.97
C VAL A 9 30.45 -2.16 -24.78
N SER A 10 29.53 -2.89 -24.15
CA SER A 10 28.27 -3.27 -24.79
C SER A 10 27.31 -2.08 -24.75
N ALA A 11 27.03 -1.53 -25.92
CA ALA A 11 26.16 -0.40 -26.13
C ALA A 11 24.77 -0.85 -26.61
N ARG A 12 23.75 -0.13 -26.13
CA ARG A 12 22.37 -0.02 -26.66
C ARG A 12 21.47 -1.23 -26.31
N ALA A 13 20.25 -1.05 -25.82
CA ALA A 13 19.24 -0.14 -26.35
C ALA A 13 18.37 0.50 -25.26
N LEU A 14 18.21 1.82 -25.40
CA LEU A 14 17.13 2.60 -24.81
C LEU A 14 15.84 2.21 -25.54
N THR A 15 14.97 1.43 -24.90
CA THR A 15 13.58 1.28 -25.36
C THR A 15 12.69 2.20 -24.53
N THR A 16 12.62 3.44 -25.02
CA THR A 16 11.42 4.27 -25.13
C THR A 16 10.28 3.98 -24.15
N PHE A 17 10.20 4.88 -23.18
CA PHE A 17 9.04 5.34 -22.44
C PHE A 17 7.76 5.35 -23.31
N SER A 18 6.82 4.45 -23.05
CA SER A 18 5.50 4.47 -23.68
C SER A 18 4.53 5.25 -22.80
N SER A 19 4.47 6.57 -23.03
CA SER A 19 3.43 7.45 -22.51
C SER A 19 2.14 7.15 -23.27
N ARG A 20 1.25 6.32 -22.74
CA ARG A 20 -0.11 6.21 -23.26
C ARG A 20 -0.98 7.30 -22.63
N THR A 21 -0.77 8.54 -23.07
CA THR A 21 -1.78 9.58 -22.94
C THR A 21 -2.84 9.34 -24.03
N ARG A 22 -4.00 8.84 -23.65
CA ARG A 22 -5.23 9.10 -24.40
C ARG A 22 -6.20 9.85 -23.51
N SER A 23 -6.03 11.17 -23.57
CA SER A 23 -7.10 12.13 -23.37
C SER A 23 -8.23 11.79 -24.34
N MET A 24 -9.40 11.47 -23.81
CA MET A 24 -10.67 11.67 -24.51
C MET A 24 -11.61 12.33 -23.52
N LEU A 25 -11.56 13.66 -23.56
CA LEU A 25 -12.62 14.54 -23.11
C LEU A 25 -13.97 14.02 -23.61
N GLN A 26 -14.87 13.70 -22.69
CA GLN A 26 -16.30 13.72 -22.97
C GLN A 26 -16.98 14.57 -21.91
N PRO A 27 -17.34 15.83 -22.21
CA PRO A 27 -18.40 16.50 -21.50
C PRO A 27 -19.68 16.41 -22.33
N LYS A 28 -20.69 15.72 -21.80
CA LYS A 28 -22.09 15.94 -22.20
C LYS A 28 -22.88 16.29 -20.94
N PRO A 29 -22.93 17.57 -20.53
CA PRO A 29 -23.93 18.02 -19.58
C PRO A 29 -25.25 18.21 -20.32
N LEU A 30 -26.15 17.23 -20.24
CA LEU A 30 -27.56 17.51 -20.51
C LEU A 30 -28.17 18.02 -19.20
N LEU A 31 -28.28 19.34 -19.13
CA LEU A 31 -29.05 20.08 -18.16
C LEU A 31 -30.51 19.61 -18.26
N SER A 32 -30.99 18.84 -17.27
CA SER A 32 -32.42 18.67 -17.08
C SER A 32 -32.89 19.74 -16.10
N ALA A 33 -33.47 20.80 -16.64
CA ALA A 33 -34.12 21.85 -15.89
C ALA A 33 -35.52 21.39 -15.48
N ASN A 34 -35.64 20.76 -14.30
CA ASN A 34 -36.92 20.65 -13.63
C ASN A 34 -37.14 21.92 -12.80
N LEU A 35 -37.73 22.92 -13.44
CA LEU A 35 -38.38 24.06 -12.79
C LEU A 35 -39.80 23.64 -12.40
N LEU A 36 -39.96 23.04 -11.22
CA LEU A 36 -41.25 23.01 -10.51
C LEU A 36 -40.98 23.13 -9.02
N GLY A 37 -41.52 24.20 -8.44
CA GLY A 37 -41.37 24.54 -7.03
C GLY A 37 -41.98 23.47 -6.12
N ALA A 38 -41.15 22.99 -5.21
CA ALA A 38 -41.60 22.30 -4.00
C ALA A 38 -40.94 23.03 -2.82
N SER A 39 -41.74 23.75 -2.03
CA SER A 39 -41.31 24.32 -0.76
C SER A 39 -41.05 23.16 0.22
N GLN A 40 -39.81 22.71 0.28
CA GLN A 40 -39.39 21.69 1.24
C GLN A 40 -39.30 22.32 2.65
N PRO A 41 -39.91 21.72 3.69
CA PRO A 41 -39.66 22.16 5.06
C PRO A 41 -38.21 21.88 5.41
N GLN A 42 -37.48 22.93 5.80
CA GLN A 42 -36.09 22.83 6.24
C GLN A 42 -36.04 22.12 7.59
N THR A 43 -35.78 20.81 7.58
CA THR A 43 -35.39 20.11 8.81
C THR A 43 -33.98 20.57 9.19
N PRO A 44 -33.73 21.01 10.44
CA PRO A 44 -32.40 21.39 10.87
C PRO A 44 -31.51 20.15 10.80
N MET A 45 -30.60 20.11 9.82
CA MET A 45 -29.57 19.08 9.75
C MET A 45 -28.69 19.26 10.98
N LEU A 46 -28.76 18.31 11.90
CA LEU A 46 -27.80 18.18 12.99
C LEU A 46 -26.41 18.15 12.35
N ASN A 47 -25.67 19.24 12.54
CA ASN A 47 -24.31 19.42 12.07
C ASN A 47 -23.38 18.57 12.96
N GLY A 48 -23.57 17.25 12.91
CA GLY A 48 -22.72 16.29 13.60
C GLY A 48 -21.38 16.31 12.90
N THR A 49 -20.37 16.88 13.54
CA THR A 49 -18.98 16.85 13.06
C THR A 49 -18.66 15.42 12.64
N PRO A 50 -18.46 15.13 11.34
CA PRO A 50 -18.17 13.77 10.93
C PRO A 50 -16.82 13.41 11.55
N TRP A 51 -16.80 12.30 12.28
CA TRP A 51 -15.59 11.78 12.87
C TRP A 51 -14.62 11.53 11.73
N SER A 52 -13.59 12.38 11.61
CA SER A 52 -12.63 12.29 10.53
C SER A 52 -11.84 11.00 10.70
N LEU A 53 -12.23 9.97 9.95
CA LEU A 53 -11.50 8.71 9.89
C LEU A 53 -10.21 8.95 9.12
N VAL A 54 -9.18 9.43 9.81
CA VAL A 54 -7.84 9.60 9.22
C VAL A 54 -7.25 8.21 9.03
N PRO A 55 -6.96 7.77 7.79
CA PRO A 55 -6.34 6.49 7.57
C PRO A 55 -4.91 6.50 8.09
N VAL A 56 -4.68 5.78 9.20
CA VAL A 56 -3.33 5.55 9.73
C VAL A 56 -2.66 4.48 8.86
N ARG A 57 -1.51 4.82 8.27
CA ARG A 57 -0.74 3.90 7.42
C ARG A 57 -0.09 2.82 8.29
N THR A 58 -0.64 1.61 8.24
CA THR A 58 -0.14 0.42 8.92
C THR A 58 0.93 -0.32 8.10
N TYR A 59 1.64 -1.26 8.74
CA TYR A 59 2.64 -2.11 8.09
C TYR A 59 1.98 -3.14 7.17
N VAL A 60 2.57 -3.39 6.00
CA VAL A 60 2.15 -4.51 5.14
C VAL A 60 2.77 -5.81 5.66
N VAL A 61 1.95 -6.77 6.06
CA VAL A 61 2.41 -8.08 6.51
C VAL A 61 2.82 -8.93 5.28
N LYS A 62 4.01 -9.54 5.32
CA LYS A 62 4.53 -10.41 4.26
C LYS A 62 5.23 -11.65 4.82
N ASP A 63 5.20 -12.74 4.08
CA ASP A 63 5.95 -13.96 4.43
C ASP A 63 7.46 -13.81 4.25
N LYS A 64 7.89 -12.96 3.30
CA LYS A 64 9.28 -12.62 3.04
C LYS A 64 9.44 -11.11 2.96
N LEU A 65 10.37 -10.58 3.75
CA LEU A 65 10.71 -9.16 3.75
C LEU A 65 11.71 -8.84 2.65
N ARG A 66 11.53 -7.70 1.98
CA ARG A 66 12.46 -7.18 0.98
C ARG A 66 12.62 -5.68 1.11
N LEU A 67 13.85 -5.21 0.97
CA LEU A 67 14.17 -3.79 0.84
C LEU A 67 13.77 -3.33 -0.56
N ARG A 68 13.06 -2.20 -0.66
CA ARG A 68 12.61 -1.63 -1.95
C ARG A 68 13.43 -0.39 -2.33
N CYS A 69 14.28 0.07 -1.44
CA CYS A 69 14.99 1.33 -1.50
C CYS A 69 16.26 1.29 -0.67
N GLU A 70 17.13 2.27 -0.85
CA GLU A 70 18.40 2.41 -0.11
C GLU A 70 18.17 2.75 1.37
N GLU A 71 17.20 3.62 1.65
CA GLU A 71 16.80 4.02 3.01
C GLU A 71 15.98 2.96 3.77
N CYS A 72 15.73 1.82 3.13
CA CYS A 72 14.97 0.73 3.72
C CYS A 72 15.93 -0.14 4.53
N TYR A 73 15.61 -0.43 5.79
CA TYR A 73 16.46 -1.26 6.65
C TYR A 73 15.66 -2.29 7.44
N PHE A 74 16.33 -3.37 7.83
CA PHE A 74 15.74 -4.39 8.69
C PHE A 74 15.78 -3.95 10.15
N ALA A 75 14.67 -4.09 10.85
CA ALA A 75 14.56 -3.83 12.29
C ALA A 75 13.92 -5.03 12.98
N THR A 76 14.35 -5.32 14.21
CA THR A 76 13.73 -6.35 15.06
C THR A 76 13.07 -5.66 16.25
N ARG A 77 11.78 -5.90 16.45
CA ARG A 77 11.01 -5.37 17.60
C ARG A 77 10.22 -6.49 18.22
N GLN A 78 10.32 -6.67 19.54
CA GLN A 78 9.61 -7.73 20.28
C GLN A 78 9.81 -9.14 19.67
N GLY A 79 11.00 -9.40 19.12
CA GLY A 79 11.35 -10.68 18.49
C GLY A 79 10.70 -10.92 17.11
N GLU A 80 10.11 -9.90 16.50
CA GLU A 80 9.59 -9.94 15.14
C GLU A 80 10.41 -9.05 14.19
N LYS A 81 10.51 -9.46 12.93
CA LYS A 81 11.28 -8.73 11.91
C LYS A 81 10.38 -7.76 11.14
N PHE A 82 10.93 -6.58 10.87
CA PHE A 82 10.29 -5.50 10.13
C PHE A 82 11.23 -4.95 9.06
N VAL A 83 10.65 -4.33 8.03
CA VAL A 83 11.35 -3.36 7.19
C VAL A 83 10.84 -1.99 7.57
N GLU A 84 11.75 -1.10 7.95
CA GLU A 84 11.49 0.30 8.19
C GLU A 84 12.02 1.14 7.04
N CYS A 85 11.42 2.32 6.84
CA CYS A 85 11.90 3.30 5.88
C CYS A 85 11.57 4.70 6.39
N ARG A 86 12.57 5.60 6.39
CA ARG A 86 12.42 6.98 6.87
C ARG A 86 11.68 7.85 5.86
N LEU A 87 12.00 7.71 4.57
CA LEU A 87 11.44 8.55 3.50
C LEU A 87 10.05 8.10 3.03
N ARG A 88 9.82 6.78 2.94
CA ARG A 88 8.65 6.21 2.24
C ARG A 88 7.86 5.27 3.15
N PRO A 89 6.78 5.75 3.81
CA PRO A 89 5.97 4.93 4.71
C PRO A 89 5.37 3.68 4.05
N ARG A 90 5.10 3.72 2.73
CA ARG A 90 4.56 2.58 1.97
C ARG A 90 5.53 1.39 1.87
N HIS A 91 6.80 1.57 2.22
CA HIS A 91 7.80 0.50 2.22
C HIS A 91 7.81 -0.31 3.51
N LYS A 92 7.14 0.19 4.56
CA LYS A 92 7.06 -0.46 5.87
C LYS A 92 6.40 -1.83 5.75
N GLN A 93 7.11 -2.87 6.17
CA GLN A 93 6.65 -4.26 6.11
C GLN A 93 6.87 -4.94 7.46
N ARG A 94 6.00 -5.90 7.81
CA ARG A 94 6.13 -6.77 8.98
C ARG A 94 6.22 -8.22 8.51
N LEU A 95 7.15 -8.99 9.07
CA LEU A 95 7.23 -10.42 8.78
C LEU A 95 6.04 -11.12 9.40
N LYS A 96 5.38 -12.00 8.64
CA LYS A 96 4.31 -12.84 9.19
C LYS A 96 4.91 -13.76 10.25
N THR A 97 4.53 -13.54 11.51
CA THR A 97 5.00 -14.36 12.63
C THR A 97 4.40 -15.75 12.53
N THR A 98 5.25 -16.78 12.43
CA THR A 98 4.85 -18.19 12.39
C THR A 98 4.70 -18.82 13.77
N LYS A 99 4.88 -18.04 14.84
CA LYS A 99 4.66 -18.51 16.21
C LYS A 99 3.24 -19.06 16.26
N LYS A 100 3.13 -20.38 16.36
CA LYS A 100 1.90 -21.08 16.72
C LYS A 100 1.60 -20.63 18.13
N HIS A 101 0.92 -19.49 18.25
CA HIS A 101 0.27 -19.10 19.49
C HIS A 101 -0.67 -20.27 19.77
N TRP A 102 -0.27 -21.13 20.71
CA TRP A 102 -1.07 -22.18 21.31
C TRP A 102 -1.91 -23.01 20.31
N ALA A 103 -1.44 -24.21 19.98
CA ALA A 103 -2.35 -25.21 19.44
C ALA A 103 -3.56 -25.31 20.38
N TRP A 104 -4.74 -24.84 19.94
CA TRP A 104 -6.03 -25.02 20.63
C TRP A 104 -6.23 -26.49 21.09
N ARG A 105 -5.52 -27.44 20.47
CA ARG A 105 -5.39 -28.85 20.91
C ARG A 105 -4.95 -29.05 22.36
N VAL A 106 -4.15 -28.18 22.98
CA VAL A 106 -3.69 -28.39 24.37
C VAL A 106 -4.71 -27.90 25.41
N TRP A 107 -5.71 -27.10 25.02
CA TRP A 107 -6.78 -26.68 25.94
C TRP A 107 -7.78 -27.81 26.23
N ASN A 108 -7.97 -28.75 25.30
CA ASN A 108 -8.90 -29.88 25.44
C ASN A 108 -8.31 -31.13 26.13
N LEU A 109 -7.03 -31.16 26.49
CA LEU A 109 -6.36 -32.33 27.10
C LEU A 109 -6.05 -32.16 28.59
N ARG A 110 -6.51 -31.08 29.23
CA ARG A 110 -6.35 -30.85 30.68
C ARG A 110 -7.66 -30.93 31.49
N ASN A 111 -8.79 -31.23 30.83
CA ASN A 111 -10.11 -31.35 31.47
C ASN A 111 -10.90 -32.59 30.98
N VAL A 112 -10.21 -33.68 30.65
CA VAL A 112 -10.84 -35.01 30.50
C VAL A 112 -10.33 -35.84 31.67
N TRP A 113 -11.27 -36.10 32.58
CA TRP A 113 -11.26 -36.95 33.79
C TRP A 113 -10.08 -37.89 33.97
#